data_AF-A0A918H853-F1
#
_entry.id   AF-A0A918H853-F1
#
_cell.length_a   1.000
_cell.length_b   1.000
_cell.length_c   1.000
_cell.angle_alpha   90.00
_cell.angle_beta   90.00
_cell.angle_gamma   90.00
#
_symmetry.space_group_name_H-M   'P 1'
#
loop_
_entity.id
_entity.type
_entity.pdbx_description
1 polymer ?
#
loop_
_entity_poly.entity_id
_entity_poly.type
_entity_poly.pdbx_seq_one_letter_code
_entity_poly.pdbx_strand_id
1 'polypeptide(L)'
;MRTPTILAAAAAAALIALTGCSDPDADHAGMSDEGTTPPPYTVIKDTNKLGELLVPNATKDSATAALNDWIGRNIRDRDTFTAQVVRTRDAGTIVCRATYYADQKTADVHTNGTVTSGSWPHTTMECPDPTAP
;
A
#
# COMPACT_ATOMS: atom_id res chain seq x y z
N MET A 1 -53.53 -22.47 52.32
CA MET A 1 -52.46 -21.90 53.18
C MET A 1 -51.32 -21.43 52.28
N ARG A 2 -50.94 -20.15 52.43
CA ARG A 2 -49.63 -19.53 52.20
C ARG A 2 -48.95 -19.63 50.82
N THR A 3 -49.04 -18.52 50.07
CA THR A 3 -47.94 -17.90 49.28
C THR A 3 -46.77 -17.51 50.21
N PRO A 4 -45.49 -17.46 49.78
CA PRO A 4 -44.94 -16.39 48.91
C PRO A 4 -43.91 -16.89 47.84
N THR A 5 -43.89 -16.29 46.64
CA THR A 5 -42.95 -15.23 46.19
C THR A 5 -41.47 -15.66 46.11
N ILE A 6 -40.96 -15.86 44.89
CA ILE A 6 -39.51 -15.86 44.62
C ILE A 6 -39.19 -14.83 43.52
N LEU A 7 -38.15 -14.07 43.86
CA LEU A 7 -37.63 -12.84 43.26
C LEU A 7 -37.33 -12.88 41.77
N ALA A 8 -37.61 -11.74 41.14
CA ALA A 8 -37.00 -11.30 39.90
C ALA A 8 -35.51 -10.98 40.10
N ALA A 9 -34.68 -11.39 39.15
CA ALA A 9 -33.38 -10.78 38.89
C ALA A 9 -33.31 -10.47 37.39
N ALA A 10 -33.47 -9.18 37.07
CA ALA A 10 -33.31 -8.65 35.73
C ALA A 10 -31.81 -8.65 35.37
N ALA A 11 -31.43 -9.44 34.37
CA ALA A 11 -30.13 -9.31 33.72
C ALA A 11 -30.30 -8.42 32.50
N ALA A 12 -29.87 -7.17 32.63
CA ALA A 12 -29.73 -6.23 31.53
C ALA A 12 -28.59 -6.70 30.61
N ALA A 13 -28.93 -7.15 29.41
CA ALA A 13 -27.97 -7.31 28.32
C ALA A 13 -28.21 -6.17 27.33
N ALA A 14 -27.51 -5.05 27.57
CA ALA A 14 -27.33 -4.00 26.57
C ALA A 14 -26.47 -4.57 25.44
N LEU A 15 -27.11 -5.02 24.36
CA LEU A 15 -26.43 -5.32 23.10
C LEU A 15 -26.04 -3.99 22.48
N ILE A 16 -24.78 -3.61 22.69
CA ILE A 16 -24.11 -2.50 22.02
C ILE A 16 -24.15 -2.81 20.52
N ALA A 17 -24.89 -1.99 19.78
CA ALA A 17 -24.83 -1.95 18.34
C ALA A 17 -23.41 -1.53 17.92
N LEU A 18 -22.56 -2.49 17.58
CA LEU A 18 -21.40 -2.21 16.73
C LEU A 18 -21.92 -2.09 15.29
N THR A 19 -22.57 -0.96 14.98
CA THR A 19 -22.44 -0.41 13.63
C THR A 19 -21.04 0.18 13.56
N GLY A 20 -20.05 -0.70 13.38
CA GLY A 20 -18.74 -0.27 12.91
C GLY A 20 -18.97 0.34 11.54
N CYS A 21 -18.91 1.68 11.48
CA CYS A 21 -18.71 2.37 10.23
C CYS A 21 -17.45 1.78 9.60
N SER A 22 -17.63 1.05 8.51
CA SER A 22 -16.53 0.65 7.65
C SER A 22 -15.92 1.94 7.09
N ASP A 23 -14.80 2.39 7.65
CA ASP A 23 -13.92 3.33 6.96
C ASP A 23 -13.46 2.64 5.67
N PRO A 24 -13.71 3.20 4.48
CA PRO A 24 -13.25 2.63 3.21
C PRO A 24 -11.74 2.81 2.95
N ASP A 25 -10.94 3.20 3.96
CA ASP A 25 -9.54 3.61 3.82
C ASP A 25 -8.55 2.77 4.63
N ALA A 26 -8.89 1.50 4.90
CA ALA A 26 -8.04 0.62 5.70
C ALA A 26 -7.80 -0.73 5.01
N ASP A 27 -7.13 -0.71 3.86
CA ASP A 27 -6.45 -1.90 3.30
C ASP A 27 -5.35 -1.45 2.31
N HIS A 28 -4.29 -0.81 2.83
CA HIS A 28 -3.00 -0.69 2.13
C HIS A 28 -1.95 -1.56 2.84
N ALA A 29 -2.37 -2.77 3.23
CA ALA A 29 -1.54 -3.77 3.89
C ALA A 29 -0.41 -4.22 2.96
N GLY A 30 0.74 -3.55 3.01
CA GLY A 30 1.87 -3.84 2.10
C GLY A 30 2.84 -2.68 1.91
N MET A 31 2.52 -1.52 2.48
CA MET A 31 3.41 -0.36 2.54
C MET A 31 3.91 -0.19 3.95
N SER A 32 5.22 -0.15 4.12
CA SER A 32 5.79 0.36 5.35
C SER A 32 5.42 1.85 5.44
N ASP A 33 4.57 2.19 6.42
CA ASP A 33 4.35 3.55 6.92
C ASP A 33 5.64 4.10 7.55
N GLU A 34 6.74 4.11 6.81
CA GLU A 34 7.88 4.95 7.17
C GLU A 34 7.43 6.38 6.91
N GLY A 35 7.01 7.06 7.99
CA GLY A 35 6.39 8.39 8.06
C GLY A 35 7.23 9.56 7.51
N THR A 36 7.82 9.37 6.34
CA THR A 36 8.42 10.40 5.52
C THR A 36 7.33 10.98 4.64
N THR A 37 7.03 12.27 4.82
CA THR A 37 6.14 13.00 3.91
C THR A 37 6.66 12.84 2.48
N PRO A 38 5.85 12.32 1.55
CA PRO A 38 6.29 12.13 0.17
C PRO A 38 6.68 13.47 -0.45
N PRO A 39 7.77 13.52 -1.23
CA PRO A 39 8.13 14.73 -1.95
C PRO A 39 7.06 15.05 -3.01
N PRO A 40 6.97 16.30 -3.47
CA PRO A 40 6.16 16.60 -4.64
C PRO A 40 6.70 15.83 -5.86
N TYR A 41 5.82 15.17 -6.59
CA TYR A 41 6.13 14.47 -7.82
C TYR A 41 5.15 14.82 -8.92
N THR A 42 5.58 14.72 -10.17
CA THR A 42 4.70 14.83 -11.35
C THR A 42 4.57 13.47 -12.01
N VAL A 43 3.35 13.02 -12.27
CA VAL A 43 3.13 11.82 -13.08
C VAL A 43 3.40 12.17 -14.54
N ILE A 44 4.46 11.62 -15.12
CA ILE A 44 4.83 11.85 -16.53
C ILE A 44 4.39 10.71 -17.45
N LYS A 45 4.10 9.54 -16.88
CA LYS A 45 3.49 8.40 -17.57
C LYS A 45 2.59 7.64 -16.61
N ASP A 46 1.39 7.30 -17.06
CA ASP A 46 0.50 6.39 -16.36
C ASP A 46 -0.21 5.52 -17.39
N THR A 47 -0.02 4.21 -17.25
CA THR A 47 -0.60 3.18 -18.11
C THR A 47 -1.20 2.11 -17.23
N ASN A 48 -1.81 1.08 -17.82
CA ASN A 48 -2.33 -0.05 -17.04
C ASN A 48 -1.22 -0.86 -16.32
N LYS A 49 0.05 -0.76 -16.73
CA LYS A 49 1.16 -1.57 -16.17
C LYS A 49 2.31 -0.77 -15.57
N LEU A 50 2.48 0.48 -15.98
CA LEU A 50 3.61 1.33 -15.61
C LEU A 50 3.16 2.73 -15.22
N GLY A 51 3.66 3.20 -14.08
CA GLY A 51 3.61 4.59 -13.63
C GLY A 51 5.02 5.15 -13.57
N GLU A 52 5.22 6.36 -14.10
CA GLU A 52 6.51 7.04 -14.05
C GLU A 52 6.34 8.41 -13.40
N LEU A 53 7.10 8.62 -12.34
CA LEU A 53 7.08 9.80 -11.49
C LEU A 53 8.35 10.61 -11.72
N LEU A 54 8.18 11.89 -12.02
CA LEU A 54 9.26 12.85 -12.06
C LEU A 54 9.40 13.50 -10.69
N VAL A 55 10.53 13.23 -10.04
CA VAL A 55 10.95 13.87 -8.78
C VAL A 55 12.31 14.52 -9.02
N PRO A 56 12.38 15.85 -9.19
CA PRO A 56 13.65 16.55 -9.35
C PRO A 56 14.56 16.27 -8.15
N ASN A 57 15.85 16.00 -8.42
CA ASN A 57 16.85 15.69 -7.39
C ASN A 57 16.53 14.49 -6.48
N ALA A 58 15.73 13.53 -6.96
CA ALA A 58 15.33 12.38 -6.16
C ALA A 58 16.53 11.58 -5.63
N THR A 59 16.65 11.52 -4.30
CA THR A 59 17.43 10.53 -3.55
C THR A 59 16.66 9.23 -3.42
N LYS A 60 17.34 8.16 -2.97
CA LYS A 60 16.70 6.89 -2.61
C LYS A 60 15.47 7.08 -1.71
N ASP A 61 15.59 7.86 -0.64
CA ASP A 61 14.51 8.01 0.35
C ASP A 61 13.32 8.76 -0.24
N SER A 62 13.58 9.88 -0.94
CA SER A 62 12.53 10.65 -1.59
C SER A 62 11.82 9.86 -2.70
N ALA A 63 12.57 9.05 -3.46
CA ALA A 63 12.00 8.18 -4.49
C ALA A 63 11.17 7.05 -3.89
N THR A 64 11.63 6.42 -2.81
CA THR A 64 10.90 5.38 -2.08
C THR A 64 9.60 5.93 -1.50
N ALA A 65 9.66 7.11 -0.88
CA ALA A 65 8.48 7.78 -0.33
C ALA A 65 7.46 8.15 -1.42
N ALA A 66 7.92 8.67 -2.57
CA ALA A 66 7.05 8.97 -3.71
C ALA A 66 6.39 7.71 -4.28
N LEU A 67 7.13 6.60 -4.39
CA LEU A 67 6.61 5.34 -4.89
C LEU A 67 5.59 4.71 -3.96
N ASN A 68 5.84 4.71 -2.65
CA ASN A 68 4.89 4.23 -1.66
C ASN A 68 3.61 5.07 -1.70
N ASP A 69 3.71 6.40 -1.65
CA ASP A 69 2.53 7.26 -1.72
C ASP A 69 1.73 7.05 -3.01
N TRP A 70 2.41 7.00 -4.16
CA TRP A 70 1.72 6.82 -5.44
C TRP A 70 1.07 5.45 -5.55
N ILE A 71 1.76 4.35 -5.19
CA ILE A 71 1.19 3.01 -5.30
C ILE A 71 -0.03 2.90 -4.37
N GLY A 72 0.01 3.44 -3.15
CA GLY A 72 -1.09 3.33 -2.19
C GLY A 72 -2.36 3.95 -2.76
N ARG A 73 -2.22 5.16 -3.31
CA ARG A 73 -3.35 5.90 -3.88
C ARG A 73 -3.87 5.35 -5.22
N ASN A 74 -3.07 4.60 -5.98
CA ASN A 74 -3.34 4.36 -7.41
C ASN A 74 -3.44 2.88 -7.83
N ILE A 75 -3.12 1.91 -6.97
CA ILE A 75 -3.12 0.48 -7.36
C ILE A 75 -4.52 -0.08 -7.64
N ARG A 76 -5.57 0.45 -7.00
CA ARG A 76 -6.97 0.06 -7.22
C ARG A 76 -7.14 -1.48 -7.24
N ASP A 77 -7.69 -2.03 -8.32
CA ASP A 77 -8.02 -3.43 -8.58
C ASP A 77 -6.95 -4.16 -9.41
N ARG A 78 -5.72 -3.63 -9.48
CA ARG A 78 -4.64 -4.22 -10.29
C ARG A 78 -3.97 -5.37 -9.53
N ASP A 79 -3.80 -6.52 -10.18
CA ASP A 79 -3.08 -7.67 -9.59
C ASP A 79 -1.57 -7.43 -9.52
N THR A 80 -1.01 -6.71 -10.49
CA THR A 80 0.41 -6.32 -10.51
C THR A 80 0.58 -4.95 -11.15
N PHE A 81 1.57 -4.20 -10.66
CA PHE A 81 1.87 -2.89 -11.21
C PHE A 81 3.32 -2.47 -10.92
N THR A 82 3.94 -1.78 -11.87
CA THR A 82 5.27 -1.20 -11.70
C THR A 82 5.18 0.32 -11.65
N ALA A 83 5.73 0.94 -10.61
CA ALA A 83 5.95 2.38 -10.56
C ALA A 83 7.46 2.66 -10.53
N GLN A 84 7.91 3.75 -11.14
CA GLN A 84 9.32 4.14 -11.14
C GLN A 84 9.50 5.65 -11.02
N VAL A 85 10.62 6.07 -10.44
CA VAL A 85 11.00 7.48 -10.26
C VAL A 85 12.19 7.82 -11.14
N VAL A 86 12.10 8.97 -11.82
CA VAL A 86 13.17 9.58 -12.61
C VAL A 86 13.41 11.03 -12.19
N ARG A 87 14.61 11.56 -12.46
CA ARG A 87 14.97 12.95 -12.11
C ARG A 87 14.66 13.95 -13.22
N THR A 88 14.60 13.49 -14.47
CA THR A 88 14.27 14.31 -15.64
C THR A 88 13.31 13.54 -16.56
N ARG A 89 12.52 14.25 -17.36
CA ARG A 89 11.53 13.64 -18.25
C ARG A 89 12.17 12.75 -19.33
N ASP A 90 13.38 13.10 -19.75
CA ASP A 90 14.14 12.37 -20.78
C ASP A 90 15.20 11.45 -20.16
N ALA A 91 15.11 11.18 -18.86
CA ALA A 91 16.09 10.34 -18.17
C ALA A 91 16.04 8.91 -18.70
N GLY A 92 17.18 8.40 -19.14
CA GLY A 92 17.39 6.96 -19.35
C GLY A 92 17.62 6.18 -18.05
N THR A 93 17.70 6.88 -16.90
CA THR A 93 18.09 6.30 -15.61
C THR A 93 16.95 6.38 -14.59
N ILE A 94 16.62 5.22 -14.03
CA ILE A 94 15.62 5.06 -12.96
C ILE A 94 16.32 5.18 -11.61
N VAL A 95 15.79 6.01 -10.72
CA VAL A 95 16.30 6.17 -9.35
C VAL A 95 15.90 4.98 -8.49
N CYS A 96 14.58 4.77 -8.39
CA CYS A 96 13.97 3.61 -7.77
C CYS A 96 12.79 3.13 -8.60
N ARG A 97 12.50 1.84 -8.48
CA ARG A 97 11.37 1.15 -9.06
C ARG A 97 10.71 0.30 -7.99
N ALA A 98 9.40 0.40 -7.91
CA ALA A 98 8.56 -0.42 -7.07
C ALA A 98 7.72 -1.34 -7.95
N THR A 99 7.62 -2.62 -7.58
CA THR A 99 6.70 -3.57 -8.22
C THR A 99 5.76 -4.14 -7.18
N TYR A 100 4.47 -3.83 -7.35
CA TYR A 100 3.36 -4.31 -6.55
C TYR A 100 2.87 -5.66 -7.06
N TYR A 101 2.48 -6.51 -6.12
CA TYR A 101 1.85 -7.80 -6.32
C TYR A 101 0.70 -7.95 -5.32
N ALA A 102 -0.50 -8.22 -5.83
CA ALA A 102 -1.70 -8.37 -5.01
C ALA A 102 -1.65 -9.62 -4.13
N ASP A 103 -1.11 -10.72 -4.66
CA ASP A 103 -1.02 -12.01 -3.98
C ASP A 103 0.19 -12.84 -4.43
N GLN A 104 0.46 -13.93 -3.69
CA GLN A 104 1.54 -14.87 -3.99
C GLN A 104 1.42 -15.46 -5.40
N LYS A 105 0.20 -15.80 -5.84
CA LYS A 105 -0.03 -16.42 -7.15
C LYS A 105 0.42 -15.49 -8.28
N THR A 106 0.12 -14.20 -8.15
CA THR A 106 0.54 -13.18 -9.10
C THR A 106 2.05 -13.00 -9.06
N ALA A 107 2.65 -12.90 -7.86
CA ALA A 107 4.10 -12.85 -7.74
C ALA A 107 4.79 -14.07 -8.37
N ASP A 108 4.25 -15.28 -8.20
CA ASP A 108 4.81 -16.50 -8.77
C ASP A 108 4.78 -16.49 -10.30
N VAL A 109 3.65 -16.08 -10.90
CA VAL A 109 3.52 -15.95 -12.36
C VAL A 109 4.55 -14.97 -12.94
N HIS A 110 4.83 -13.90 -12.22
CA HIS A 110 5.69 -12.82 -12.72
C HIS A 110 7.18 -13.00 -12.38
N THR A 111 7.50 -13.71 -11.31
CA THR A 111 8.86 -13.81 -10.77
C THR A 111 9.39 -15.23 -10.71
N ASN A 112 8.60 -16.20 -11.17
CA ASN A 112 8.91 -17.63 -11.08
C ASN A 112 9.27 -18.07 -9.64
N GLY A 113 8.52 -17.54 -8.67
CA GLY A 113 8.68 -17.83 -7.24
C GLY A 113 9.84 -17.13 -6.54
N THR A 114 10.53 -16.19 -7.20
CA THR A 114 11.66 -15.46 -6.59
C THR A 114 11.20 -14.51 -5.48
N VAL A 115 10.00 -13.95 -5.61
CA VAL A 115 9.40 -13.07 -4.59
C VAL A 115 8.49 -13.86 -3.68
N THR A 116 8.83 -13.89 -2.39
CA THR A 116 8.03 -14.51 -1.33
C THR A 116 7.80 -13.50 -0.20
N SER A 117 6.60 -13.49 0.38
CA SER A 117 6.27 -12.60 1.49
C SER A 117 5.37 -13.30 2.50
N GLY A 118 5.54 -12.98 3.79
CA GLY A 118 4.66 -13.43 4.86
C GLY A 118 3.32 -12.69 4.91
N SER A 119 3.20 -11.58 4.16
CA SER A 119 1.99 -10.77 4.06
C SER A 119 1.76 -10.30 2.62
N TRP A 120 0.50 -10.27 2.21
CA TRP A 120 0.04 -9.79 0.91
C TRP A 120 -1.04 -8.72 1.10
N PRO A 121 -1.14 -7.72 0.21
CA PRO A 121 -0.26 -7.47 -0.93
C PRO A 121 1.19 -7.14 -0.55
N HIS A 122 2.10 -7.25 -1.52
CA HIS A 122 3.52 -7.02 -1.32
C HIS A 122 4.10 -6.13 -2.41
N THR A 123 4.92 -5.16 -2.01
CA THR A 123 5.66 -4.31 -2.94
C THR A 123 7.14 -4.55 -2.78
N THR A 124 7.79 -4.92 -3.88
CA THR A 124 9.25 -4.99 -3.96
C THR A 124 9.81 -3.64 -4.37
N MET A 125 10.94 -3.23 -3.81
CA MET A 125 11.59 -1.96 -4.10
C MET A 125 13.04 -2.20 -4.55
N GLU A 126 13.42 -1.64 -5.70
CA GLU A 126 14.77 -1.71 -6.26
C GLU A 126 15.24 -0.29 -6.60
N CYS A 127 16.40 0.11 -6.12
CA CYS A 127 16.97 1.43 -6.38
C CYS A 127 18.32 1.29 -7.10
N PRO A 128 18.32 1.15 -8.44
CA PRO A 128 19.55 0.93 -9.20
C PRO A 128 20.42 2.18 -9.34
N ASP A 129 19.85 3.38 -9.20
CA ASP A 129 20.59 4.64 -9.14
C ASP A 129 20.19 5.48 -7.92
N PRO A 130 20.51 5.00 -6.70
CA PRO A 130 20.08 5.64 -5.45
C PRO A 130 20.80 6.98 -5.20
N THR A 131 21.92 7.17 -5.88
CA THR A 131 22.76 8.37 -5.86
C THR A 131 22.14 9.45 -6.74
N ALA A 132 21.50 10.43 -6.11
CA ALA A 132 21.40 11.78 -6.67
C ALA A 132 22.61 12.59 -6.15
N PRO A 133 23.02 13.67 -6.83
CA PRO A 133 24.23 14.45 -6.51
C PRO A 133 24.36 14.87 -5.05
#